data_AF-A0A6C0F4L4-F1
#
_entry.id   AF-A0A6C0F4L4-F1
#
_cell.length_a   1.000
_cell.length_b   1.000
_cell.length_c   1.000
_cell.angle_alpha   90.00
_cell.angle_beta   90.00
_cell.angle_gamma   90.00
#
_symmetry.space_group_name_H-M   'P 1'
#
loop_
_entity.id
_entity.type
_entity.pdbx_description
1 polymer ?
#
loop_
_entity_poly.entity_id
_entity_poly.type
_entity_poly.pdbx_seq_one_letter_code
_entity_poly.pdbx_strand_id
1 'polypeptide(L)'
;MSQNTLRFLYFVTPISGYLKNYIKYKQVNVVTFSRTPLVYITIDRFLSYCKLQNVVLWTIILERWFFFYFKMIRAYIQDHYHTRKQKYKQKHGLVYSDSEEALKCMTDEDNK
;
A
#
# COMPACT_ATOMS: atom_id res chain seq x y z
N MET A 1 2.13 4.93 -33.13
CA MET A 1 3.18 5.40 -32.20
C MET A 1 4.27 4.33 -32.18
N SER A 2 5.53 4.68 -32.49
CA SER A 2 6.61 3.68 -32.55
C SER A 2 6.78 3.00 -31.18
N GLN A 3 7.02 1.68 -31.15
CA GLN A 3 7.25 0.95 -29.90
C GLN A 3 8.38 1.58 -29.06
N ASN A 4 9.34 2.23 -29.72
CA ASN A 4 10.43 2.93 -29.07
C ASN A 4 9.94 4.15 -28.27
N THR A 5 8.94 4.89 -28.77
CA THR A 5 8.34 6.02 -28.07
C THR A 5 7.58 5.58 -26.82
N LEU A 6 6.90 4.44 -26.90
CA LEU A 6 6.16 3.88 -25.76
C LEU A 6 7.09 3.44 -24.63
N ARG A 7 8.27 2.89 -24.94
CA ARG A 7 9.26 2.47 -23.92
C ARG A 7 9.78 3.61 -23.06
N PHE A 8 9.79 4.86 -23.55
CA PHE A 8 10.14 6.02 -22.72
C PHE A 8 9.19 6.21 -21.53
N LEU A 9 7.94 5.74 -21.63
CA LEU A 9 6.99 5.80 -20.52
C LEU A 9 7.49 5.04 -19.29
N TYR A 10 8.28 3.98 -19.47
CA TYR A 10 8.87 3.22 -18.36
C TYR A 10 9.90 4.01 -17.55
N PHE A 11 10.49 5.06 -18.11
CA PHE A 11 11.36 5.97 -17.37
C PHE A 11 10.57 7.15 -16.80
N VAL A 12 9.68 7.73 -17.58
CA VAL A 12 8.89 8.90 -17.17
C VAL A 12 7.96 8.57 -15.98
N THR A 13 7.34 7.39 -15.96
CA THR A 13 6.43 7.00 -14.88
C THR A 13 7.11 6.85 -13.50
N PRO A 14 8.23 6.13 -13.33
CA PRO A 14 8.90 6.06 -12.03
C PRO A 14 9.54 7.38 -11.65
N ILE A 15 10.11 8.15 -12.59
CA ILE A 15 10.71 9.47 -12.30
C ILE A 15 9.63 10.46 -11.82
N SER A 16 8.47 10.52 -12.48
CA SER A 16 7.36 11.37 -12.05
C SER A 16 6.77 10.92 -10.71
N GLY A 17 6.67 9.61 -10.47
CA GLY A 17 6.27 9.06 -9.18
C GLY A 17 7.24 9.41 -8.05
N TYR A 18 8.55 9.34 -8.33
CA TYR A 18 9.61 9.73 -7.40
C TYR A 18 9.55 11.22 -7.06
N LEU A 19 9.40 12.07 -8.08
CA LEU A 19 9.31 13.51 -7.91
C LEU A 19 8.09 13.90 -7.07
N LYS A 20 6.93 13.28 -7.32
CA LYS A 20 5.73 13.49 -6.49
C LYS A 20 5.96 13.09 -5.04
N ASN A 21 6.67 11.98 -4.81
CA ASN A 21 7.00 11.51 -3.46
C ASN A 21 7.94 12.48 -2.74
N TYR A 22 8.95 12.99 -3.46
CA TYR A 22 9.87 14.00 -2.96
C TYR A 22 9.16 15.31 -2.59
N ILE A 23 8.25 15.81 -3.45
CA ILE A 23 7.48 17.03 -3.16
C ILE A 23 6.65 16.86 -1.88
N LYS A 24 5.99 15.70 -1.71
CA LYS A 24 5.06 15.45 -0.60
C LYS A 24 5.77 15.26 0.74
N TYR A 25 6.82 14.45 0.79
CA TYR A 25 7.43 14.04 2.06
C TYR A 25 8.81 14.68 2.30
N LYS A 26 9.35 15.44 1.33
CA LYS A 26 10.70 16.04 1.36
C LYS A 26 11.83 15.05 1.63
N GLN A 27 11.54 13.75 1.59
CA GLN A 27 12.45 12.65 1.83
C GLN A 27 12.37 11.67 0.67
N VAL A 28 13.53 11.18 0.26
CA VAL A 28 13.67 10.22 -0.82
C VAL A 28 14.11 8.88 -0.26
N ASN A 29 13.22 7.90 -0.35
CA ASN A 29 13.55 6.53 -0.02
C ASN A 29 13.87 5.78 -1.33
N VAL A 30 15.17 5.56 -1.58
CA VAL A 30 15.67 4.86 -2.77
C VAL A 30 15.11 3.44 -2.87
N VAL A 31 14.86 2.77 -1.73
CA VAL A 31 14.26 1.43 -1.71
C VAL A 31 12.81 1.46 -2.20
N THR A 32 12.09 2.55 -1.98
CA THR A 32 10.72 2.69 -2.52
C THR A 32 10.76 2.98 -4.02
N PHE A 33 11.77 3.71 -4.48
CA PHE A 33 11.98 3.98 -5.90
C PHE A 33 12.37 2.74 -6.70
N SER A 34 13.29 1.91 -6.19
CA SER A 34 13.82 0.75 -6.91
C SER A 34 12.81 -0.39 -7.11
N ARG A 35 11.77 -0.45 -6.27
CA ARG A 35 10.69 -1.45 -6.40
C ARG A 35 9.92 -1.31 -7.71
N THR A 36 9.68 -0.09 -8.16
CA THR A 36 8.91 0.18 -9.38
C THR A 36 9.60 -0.36 -10.63
N PRO A 37 10.87 0.00 -10.96
CA PRO A 37 11.56 -0.56 -12.11
C PRO A 37 11.75 -2.09 -12.02
N LEU A 38 11.93 -2.64 -10.80
CA LEU A 38 11.96 -4.09 -10.61
C LEU A 38 10.65 -4.75 -11.07
N VAL A 39 9.50 -4.26 -10.60
CA VAL A 39 8.17 -4.79 -10.99
C VAL A 39 7.95 -4.64 -12.50
N TYR A 40 8.36 -3.53 -13.10
CA TYR A 40 8.29 -3.33 -14.56
C TYR A 40 9.06 -4.41 -15.32
N ILE A 41 10.30 -4.73 -14.92
CA ILE A 41 11.12 -5.76 -15.57
C ILE A 41 10.45 -7.14 -15.45
N THR A 42 9.89 -7.47 -14.29
CA THR A 42 9.23 -8.77 -14.07
C THR A 42 8.00 -8.93 -14.95
N ILE A 43 7.15 -7.90 -15.01
CA ILE A 43 5.92 -7.91 -15.81
C ILE A 43 6.23 -7.90 -17.31
N ASP A 44 7.20 -7.10 -17.74
CA ASP A 44 7.61 -7.02 -19.16
C ASP A 44 8.18 -8.35 -19.66
N ARG A 45 9.02 -9.04 -18.85
CA ARG A 45 9.48 -10.40 -19.16
C ARG A 45 8.33 -11.40 -19.25
N PHE A 46 7.38 -11.34 -18.32
CA PHE A 46 6.22 -12.22 -18.32
C PHE A 46 5.33 -12.00 -19.56
N LEU A 47 5.02 -10.75 -19.90
CA LEU A 47 4.23 -10.41 -21.09
C LEU A 47 4.95 -10.75 -22.40
N SER A 48 6.28 -10.56 -22.45
CA SER A 48 7.11 -10.93 -23.60
C SER A 48 7.09 -12.43 -23.84
N TYR A 49 7.10 -13.24 -22.77
CA TYR A 49 6.91 -14.68 -22.86
C TYR A 49 5.53 -15.06 -23.46
N CYS A 50 4.49 -14.33 -23.09
CA CYS A 50 3.13 -14.54 -23.60
C CYS A 50 2.89 -14.01 -25.04
N LYS A 51 3.90 -13.42 -25.70
CA LYS A 51 3.82 -12.84 -27.06
C LYS A 51 2.62 -11.89 -27.27
N LEU A 52 2.25 -11.11 -26.25
CA LEU A 52 1.15 -10.15 -26.36
C LEU A 52 1.52 -8.96 -27.25
N GLN A 53 0.55 -8.45 -28.00
CA GLN A 53 0.65 -7.14 -28.62
C GLN A 53 0.51 -6.03 -27.56
N ASN A 54 1.17 -4.89 -27.76
CA ASN A 54 1.13 -3.72 -26.87
C ASN A 54 1.62 -3.98 -25.43
N VAL A 55 2.68 -4.77 -25.28
CA VAL A 55 3.34 -5.11 -24.00
C VAL A 55 3.49 -3.90 -23.07
N VAL A 56 3.88 -2.75 -23.61
CA VAL A 56 4.14 -1.53 -22.83
C VAL A 56 2.92 -1.03 -22.06
N LEU A 57 1.77 -0.92 -22.73
CA LEU A 57 0.55 -0.42 -22.11
C LEU A 57 0.03 -1.42 -21.06
N TRP A 58 0.06 -2.71 -21.39
CA TRP A 58 -0.32 -3.77 -20.47
C TRP A 58 0.56 -3.80 -19.22
N THR A 59 1.87 -3.56 -19.37
CA THR A 59 2.80 -3.49 -18.24
C THR A 59 2.42 -2.38 -17.27
N ILE A 60 2.11 -1.18 -17.78
CA ILE A 60 1.74 -0.01 -16.95
C ILE A 60 0.42 -0.29 -16.21
N ILE A 61 -0.55 -0.92 -16.87
CA ILE A 61 -1.83 -1.26 -16.26
C ILE A 61 -1.60 -2.31 -15.16
N LEU A 62 -0.94 -3.42 -15.48
CA LEU A 62 -0.71 -4.52 -14.54
C LEU A 62 0.12 -4.10 -13.33
N GLU A 63 1.10 -3.21 -13.50
CA GLU A 63 1.87 -2.65 -12.39
C GLU A 63 0.97 -1.97 -11.35
N ARG A 64 0.01 -1.14 -11.79
CA ARG A 64 -0.94 -0.47 -10.87
C ARG A 64 -1.84 -1.46 -10.16
N TRP A 65 -2.36 -2.45 -10.88
CA TRP A 65 -3.18 -3.51 -10.29
C TRP A 65 -2.38 -4.34 -9.28
N PHE A 66 -1.15 -4.70 -9.61
CA PHE A 66 -0.26 -5.43 -8.71
C PHE A 66 -0.01 -4.65 -7.41
N PHE A 67 0.32 -3.36 -7.48
CA PHE A 67 0.52 -2.54 -6.28
C PHE A 67 -0.77 -2.34 -5.48
N PHE A 68 -1.92 -2.29 -6.15
CA PHE A 68 -3.22 -2.22 -5.49
C PHE A 68 -3.50 -3.51 -4.68
N TYR A 69 -3.36 -4.68 -5.29
CA TYR A 69 -3.54 -5.97 -4.61
C TYR A 69 -2.51 -6.16 -3.50
N PHE A 70 -1.25 -5.81 -3.72
CA PHE A 70 -0.21 -5.88 -2.70
C PHE A 70 -0.59 -5.07 -1.44
N LYS A 71 -1.12 -3.85 -1.63
CA LYS A 71 -1.60 -3.02 -0.51
C LYS A 71 -2.81 -3.63 0.17
N MET A 72 -3.74 -4.21 -0.59
CA MET A 72 -4.92 -4.87 -0.06
C MET A 72 -4.55 -6.08 0.81
N ILE A 73 -3.68 -6.95 0.31
CA ILE A 73 -3.17 -8.12 1.05
C ILE A 73 -2.42 -7.67 2.31
N ARG A 74 -1.54 -6.67 2.18
CA ARG A 74 -0.82 -6.13 3.35
C ARG A 74 -1.79 -5.58 4.40
N ALA A 75 -2.82 -4.86 3.99
CA ALA A 75 -3.83 -4.32 4.90
C ALA A 75 -4.67 -5.42 5.55
N TYR A 76 -4.94 -6.52 4.83
CA TYR A 76 -5.64 -7.68 5.35
C TYR A 76 -4.82 -8.43 6.41
N ILE A 77 -3.52 -8.65 6.16
CA ILE A 77 -2.63 -9.35 7.10
C ILE A 77 -2.31 -8.48 8.31
N GLN A 78 -2.17 -7.16 8.12
CA GLN A 78 -1.76 -6.27 9.19
C GLN A 78 -2.96 -5.95 10.10
N ASP A 79 -2.89 -6.43 11.34
CA ASP A 79 -3.91 -6.20 12.36
C ASP A 79 -3.90 -4.74 12.87
N HIS A 80 -4.33 -3.85 11.98
CA HIS A 80 -4.42 -2.42 12.22
C HIS A 80 -5.36 -2.11 13.38
N TYR A 81 -6.38 -2.95 13.59
CA TYR A 81 -7.35 -2.78 14.65
C TYR A 81 -6.70 -2.98 16.01
N HIS A 82 -6.05 -4.13 16.24
CA HIS A 82 -5.38 -4.39 17.52
C HIS A 82 -4.23 -3.43 17.79
N THR A 83 -3.44 -3.09 16.76
CA THR A 83 -2.33 -2.13 16.92
C THR A 83 -2.81 -0.73 17.31
N ARG A 84 -3.90 -0.24 16.72
CA ARG A 84 -4.49 1.07 17.06
C ARG A 84 -5.18 1.04 18.43
N LYS A 85 -5.87 -0.06 18.75
CA LYS A 85 -6.50 -0.28 20.06
C LYS A 85 -5.45 -0.24 21.18
N GLN A 86 -4.31 -0.92 21.00
CA GLN A 86 -3.20 -0.88 21.97
C GLN A 86 -2.60 0.54 22.12
N LYS A 87 -2.35 1.26 21.01
CA LYS A 87 -1.88 2.65 21.08
C LYS A 87 -2.87 3.57 21.81
N TYR A 88 -4.16 3.37 21.60
CA TYR A 88 -5.20 4.15 22.26
C TYR A 88 -5.27 3.84 23.76
N LYS A 89 -5.21 2.56 24.13
CA LYS A 89 -5.09 2.11 25.54
C LYS A 89 -3.91 2.76 26.23
N GLN A 90 -2.74 2.76 25.60
CA GLN A 90 -1.52 3.36 26.14
C GLN A 90 -1.62 4.89 26.28
N LYS A 91 -2.24 5.58 25.31
CA LYS A 91 -2.39 7.04 25.34
C LYS A 91 -3.30 7.52 26.48
N HIS A 92 -4.36 6.77 26.77
CA HIS A 92 -5.39 7.16 27.74
C HIS A 92 -5.35 6.37 29.05
N GLY A 93 -4.36 5.49 29.24
CA GLY A 93 -4.23 4.65 30.43
C GLY A 93 -5.44 3.73 30.66
N LEU A 94 -6.16 3.36 29.60
CA LEU A 94 -7.40 2.59 29.71
C LEU A 94 -7.09 1.13 30.05
N VAL A 95 -7.26 0.78 31.33
CA VAL A 95 -7.27 -0.59 31.81
C VAL A 95 -8.67 -1.14 31.55
N TYR A 96 -8.82 -1.85 30.43
CA TYR A 96 -10.00 -2.67 30.21
C TYR A 96 -9.78 -3.95 31.02
N SER A 97 -10.43 -4.06 32.18
CA SER A 97 -10.63 -5.37 32.78
C SER A 97 -11.67 -6.09 31.92
N ASP A 98 -11.31 -7.22 31.33
CA ASP A 98 -12.25 -8.09 30.61
C ASP A 98 -13.27 -8.76 31.57
N SER A 99 -13.35 -8.32 32.83
CA SER A 99 -14.29 -8.78 33.84
C SER A 99 -15.67 -8.21 33.56
N GLU A 100 -16.66 -9.08 33.38
CA GLU A 100 -18.09 -8.76 33.24
C GLU A 100 -18.63 -7.76 34.32
N GLU A 101 -17.94 -7.65 35.45
CA GLU A 101 -18.19 -6.69 36.54
C GLU A 101 -18.06 -5.20 36.13
N ALA A 102 -17.14 -4.88 35.22
CA ALA A 102 -16.95 -3.48 34.77
C ALA A 102 -18.10 -3.01 33.86
N LEU A 103 -18.75 -3.95 33.14
CA LEU A 103 -19.91 -3.66 32.32
C LEU A 103 -21.16 -3.41 33.19
N LYS A 104 -21.33 -4.19 34.27
CA LYS A 104 -22.43 -4.01 35.22
C LYS A 104 -22.39 -2.62 35.89
N CYS A 105 -21.22 -2.17 36.35
CA CYS A 105 -21.09 -0.86 36.98
C CYS A 105 -21.50 0.32 36.07
N MET A 106 -21.28 0.23 34.75
CA MET A 106 -21.72 1.28 33.82
C MET A 106 -23.22 1.21 33.51
N THR A 107 -23.83 0.03 33.61
CA THR A 107 -25.26 -0.15 33.31
C THR A 107 -26.15 0.23 34.49
N ASP A 108 -25.61 0.17 35.72
CA ASP A 108 -26.32 0.54 36.94
C ASP A 108 -26.31 2.06 37.22
N GLU A 109 -25.34 2.81 36.69
CA GLU A 109 -25.29 4.28 36.81
C GLU A 109 -26.28 5.01 35.88
N ASP A 110 -26.56 4.47 34.69
CA ASP A 110 -27.52 5.06 33.74
C ASP A 110 -29.00 4.78 34.12
N ASN A 111 -29.25 3.84 35.04
CA ASN A 111 -30.60 3.44 35.48
C ASN A 111 -31.03 4.07 36.83
N LYS A 112 -30.32 5.10 37.29
CA LYS A 112 -30.62 5.81 38.55
C LYS A 112 -31.02 7.26 38.29
#